data_AF-A0A9D7AKU2-F1
#
_entry.id   AF-A0A9D7AKU2-F1
#
_cell.length_a   1.000
_cell.length_b   1.000
_cell.length_c   1.000
_cell.angle_alpha   90.00
_cell.angle_beta   90.00
_cell.angle_gamma   90.00
#
_symmetry.space_group_name_H-M   'P 1'
#
loop_
_entity.id
_entity.type
_entity.pdbx_description
1 polymer ?
#
loop_
_entity_poly.entity_id
_entity_poly.type
_entity_poly.pdbx_seq_one_letter_code
_entity_poly.pdbx_strand_id
1 'polypeptide(L)'
;MDYFTLFNLPVHYIVDTSSLSSRYQELQRQYHPDRYATASESERLQSVQQAATINDAYQTLKDPLRRAEYLLSLNGIDVRNEQQTMHDTVFLMEQLELREELDGIEHRNTSQKQTESALSAFSQRVEKMTRQRSEQLKQELDSQNWKSAADTVRKLSFLDKLQQQVEQLEEKLFDA
;
A
#
# COMPACT_ATOMS: atom_id res chain seq x y z
N MET A 1 3.46 11.45 -18.88
CA MET A 1 2.54 10.31 -19.07
C MET A 1 2.34 9.69 -17.70
N ASP A 2 1.10 9.48 -17.28
CA ASP A 2 0.80 8.83 -16.00
C ASP A 2 0.95 7.30 -16.09
N TYR A 3 0.96 6.63 -14.94
CA TYR A 3 1.17 5.19 -14.84
C TYR A 3 0.02 4.37 -15.43
N PHE A 4 -1.23 4.84 -15.36
CA PHE A 4 -2.35 4.11 -15.94
C PHE A 4 -2.23 4.10 -17.46
N THR A 5 -1.94 5.26 -18.05
CA THR A 5 -1.68 5.37 -19.49
C THR A 5 -0.48 4.50 -19.90
N LEU A 6 0.60 4.43 -19.09
CA LEU A 6 1.77 3.58 -19.38
C LEU A 6 1.39 2.11 -19.56
N PHE A 7 0.45 1.60 -18.76
CA PHE A 7 -0.02 0.22 -18.85
C PHE A 7 -1.28 0.05 -19.72
N ASN A 8 -1.72 1.09 -20.44
CA ASN A 8 -2.97 1.09 -21.20
C ASN A 8 -4.20 0.69 -20.33
N LEU A 9 -4.23 1.20 -19.11
CA LEU A 9 -5.32 1.00 -18.16
C LEU A 9 -6.13 2.30 -18.00
N PRO A 10 -7.43 2.20 -17.71
CA PRO A 10 -8.22 3.38 -17.37
C PRO A 10 -7.79 3.92 -15.99
N VAL A 11 -7.89 5.23 -15.81
CA VAL A 11 -7.55 5.91 -14.55
C VAL A 11 -8.64 5.67 -13.51
N HIS A 12 -8.61 4.52 -12.86
CA HIS A 12 -9.55 4.11 -11.83
C HIS A 12 -8.84 3.43 -10.65
N TYR A 13 -9.49 3.47 -9.48
CA TYR A 13 -8.99 2.79 -8.30
C TYR A 13 -9.03 1.26 -8.44
N ILE A 14 -10.07 0.72 -9.07
CA ILE A 14 -10.15 -0.71 -9.37
C ILE A 14 -9.36 -0.98 -10.65
N VAL A 15 -8.30 -1.76 -10.51
CA VAL A 15 -7.44 -2.18 -11.62
C VAL A 15 -7.53 -3.69 -11.77
N ASP A 16 -7.66 -4.13 -13.02
CA ASP A 16 -7.46 -5.54 -13.37
C ASP A 16 -5.96 -5.88 -13.26
N THR A 17 -5.63 -6.61 -12.20
CA THR A 17 -4.25 -7.02 -11.90
C THR A 17 -3.69 -7.97 -12.95
N SER A 18 -4.55 -8.74 -13.64
CA SER A 18 -4.10 -9.64 -14.70
C SER A 18 -3.63 -8.85 -15.92
N SER A 19 -4.43 -7.89 -16.37
CA SER A 19 -4.05 -6.95 -17.44
C SER A 19 -2.80 -6.15 -17.09
N LEU A 20 -2.71 -5.66 -15.84
CA LEU A 20 -1.52 -4.95 -15.35
C LEU A 20 -0.27 -5.83 -15.45
N SER A 21 -0.32 -7.07 -14.97
CA SER A 21 0.81 -8.01 -15.01
C SER A 21 1.20 -8.39 -16.44
N SER A 22 0.24 -8.62 -17.34
CA SER A 22 0.53 -8.91 -18.76
C SER A 22 1.25 -7.74 -19.43
N ARG A 23 0.75 -6.51 -19.24
CA ARG A 23 1.38 -5.30 -19.80
C ARG A 23 2.75 -5.02 -19.22
N TYR A 24 2.94 -5.28 -17.93
CA TYR A 24 4.25 -5.21 -17.30
C TYR A 24 5.27 -6.16 -17.94
N GLN A 25 4.90 -7.42 -18.20
CA GLN A 25 5.79 -8.38 -18.86
C GLN A 25 6.11 -7.99 -20.31
N GLU A 26 5.15 -7.42 -21.04
CA GLU A 26 5.40 -6.87 -22.38
C GLU A 26 6.41 -5.73 -22.35
N LEU A 27 6.19 -4.74 -21.47
CA LEU A 27 7.06 -3.57 -21.33
C LEU A 27 8.46 -3.96 -20.84
N GLN A 28 8.56 -4.85 -19.86
CA GLN A 28 9.87 -5.35 -19.42
C GLN A 28 10.64 -6.03 -20.55
N ARG A 29 9.99 -6.85 -21.38
CA ARG A 29 10.65 -7.48 -22.54
C ARG A 29 11.05 -6.46 -23.61
N GLN A 30 10.30 -5.37 -23.77
CA GLN A 30 10.61 -4.33 -24.76
C GLN A 30 11.78 -3.44 -24.32
N TYR A 31 11.84 -3.10 -23.03
CA TYR A 31 12.79 -2.13 -22.48
C TYR A 31 13.89 -2.76 -21.62
N HIS A 32 14.05 -4.09 -21.66
CA HIS A 32 15.08 -4.80 -20.89
C HIS A 32 16.49 -4.26 -21.23
N PRO A 33 17.32 -3.93 -20.23
CA PRO A 33 18.68 -3.42 -20.45
C PRO A 33 19.54 -4.30 -21.35
N ASP A 34 19.39 -5.62 -21.27
CA ASP A 34 20.13 -6.59 -22.11
C ASP A 34 19.90 -6.39 -23.61
N ARG A 35 18.73 -5.86 -24.03
CA ARG A 35 18.47 -5.56 -25.44
C ARG A 35 19.28 -4.38 -25.97
N TYR A 36 19.74 -3.52 -25.07
CA TYR A 36 20.55 -2.35 -25.36
C TYR A 36 22.02 -2.56 -24.97
N ALA A 37 22.41 -3.79 -24.61
CA ALA A 37 23.78 -4.13 -24.22
C ALA A 37 24.82 -3.87 -25.32
N THR A 38 24.43 -3.74 -26.59
CA THR A 38 25.30 -3.34 -27.71
C THR A 38 25.05 -1.91 -28.21
N ALA A 39 24.07 -1.22 -27.64
CA ALA A 39 23.71 0.15 -27.99
C ALA A 39 24.70 1.17 -27.42
N SER A 40 24.55 2.44 -27.81
CA SER A 40 25.33 3.53 -27.27
C SER A 40 25.10 3.71 -25.76
N GLU A 41 26.03 4.37 -25.08
CA GLU A 41 25.91 4.65 -23.64
C GLU A 41 24.64 5.45 -23.31
N SER A 42 24.28 6.41 -24.16
CA SER A 42 23.05 7.20 -24.00
C SER A 42 21.79 6.33 -24.10
N GLU A 43 21.74 5.41 -25.06
CA GLU A 43 20.60 4.49 -25.23
C GLU A 43 20.51 3.47 -24.08
N ARG A 44 21.65 2.98 -23.57
CA ARG A 44 21.68 2.12 -22.39
C ARG A 44 21.13 2.84 -21.16
N LEU A 45 21.57 4.08 -20.92
CA LEU A 45 21.10 4.87 -19.79
C LEU A 45 19.58 5.13 -19.89
N GLN A 46 19.09 5.46 -21.08
CA GLN A 46 17.65 5.63 -21.33
C GLN A 46 16.87 4.33 -21.07
N SER A 47 17.38 3.17 -21.51
CA SER A 47 16.76 1.88 -21.23
C SER A 47 16.67 1.58 -19.73
N VAL A 48 17.72 1.87 -18.96
CA VAL A 48 17.71 1.68 -17.50
C VAL A 48 16.70 2.59 -16.82
N GLN A 49 16.63 3.87 -17.20
CA GLN A 49 15.66 4.82 -16.66
C GLN A 49 14.22 4.40 -16.98
N GLN A 50 13.98 3.92 -18.20
CA GLN A 50 12.67 3.45 -18.62
C GLN A 50 12.25 2.18 -17.85
N ALA A 51 13.17 1.23 -17.67
CA ALA A 51 12.92 0.01 -16.90
C ALA A 51 12.59 0.34 -15.42
N ALA A 52 13.32 1.28 -14.82
CA ALA A 52 13.03 1.78 -13.47
C ALA A 52 11.62 2.38 -13.39
N THR A 53 11.27 3.25 -14.34
CA THR A 53 9.94 3.87 -14.42
C THR A 53 8.82 2.83 -14.54
N ILE A 54 9.01 1.79 -15.38
CA ILE A 54 8.05 0.70 -15.55
C ILE A 54 7.87 -0.09 -14.25
N ASN A 55 8.97 -0.39 -13.55
CA ASN A 55 8.92 -1.10 -12.28
C ASN A 55 8.20 -0.27 -11.20
N ASP A 56 8.53 1.01 -11.07
CA ASP A 56 7.90 1.91 -10.10
C ASP A 56 6.41 2.07 -10.37
N ALA A 57 6.03 2.22 -11.63
CA ALA A 57 4.64 2.31 -12.05
C ALA A 57 3.89 1.01 -11.73
N TYR A 58 4.49 -0.15 -12.01
CA TYR A 58 3.89 -1.45 -11.72
C TYR A 58 3.67 -1.65 -10.22
N GLN A 59 4.69 -1.40 -9.39
CA GLN A 59 4.57 -1.53 -7.94
C GLN A 59 3.52 -0.56 -7.37
N THR A 60 3.45 0.65 -7.92
CA THR A 60 2.47 1.66 -7.51
C THR A 60 1.04 1.25 -7.86
N LEU A 61 0.79 0.71 -9.05
CA LEU A 61 -0.56 0.31 -9.45
C LEU A 61 -0.98 -1.06 -8.90
N LYS A 62 -0.03 -1.93 -8.56
CA LYS A 62 -0.30 -3.26 -7.99
C LYS A 62 -0.80 -3.16 -6.55
N ASP A 63 -0.15 -2.31 -5.76
CA ASP A 63 -0.49 -2.09 -4.35
C ASP A 63 -1.73 -1.17 -4.22
N PRO A 64 -2.81 -1.60 -3.55
CA PRO A 64 -4.03 -0.78 -3.43
C PRO A 64 -3.81 0.57 -2.72
N LEU A 65 -2.93 0.63 -1.72
CA LEU A 65 -2.70 1.87 -0.96
C LEU A 65 -1.88 2.86 -1.79
N ARG A 66 -0.77 2.42 -2.39
CA ARG A 66 0.05 3.23 -3.30
C ARG A 66 -0.73 3.67 -4.52
N ARG A 67 -1.64 2.83 -5.03
CA ARG A 67 -2.52 3.19 -6.14
C ARG A 67 -3.50 4.29 -5.74
N ALA A 68 -4.06 4.26 -4.53
CA ALA A 68 -4.92 5.33 -4.03
C ALA A 68 -4.15 6.64 -3.86
N GLU A 69 -2.96 6.60 -3.25
CA GLU A 69 -2.06 7.76 -3.12
C GLU A 69 -1.75 8.37 -4.48
N TYR A 70 -1.40 7.53 -5.46
CA TYR A 70 -1.11 7.97 -6.81
C TYR A 70 -2.32 8.62 -7.48
N LEU A 71 -3.49 8.00 -7.38
CA LEU A 71 -4.73 8.54 -7.94
C LEU A 71 -5.09 9.91 -7.32
N LEU A 72 -4.88 10.08 -6.01
CA LEU A 72 -5.05 11.37 -5.34
C LEU A 72 -4.02 12.41 -5.80
N SER A 73 -2.77 11.99 -6.02
CA SER A 73 -1.72 12.88 -6.54
C SER A 73 -2.05 13.42 -7.95
N LEU A 74 -2.67 12.60 -8.80
CA LEU A 74 -3.15 13.03 -10.13
C LEU A 74 -4.27 14.09 -10.04
N ASN A 75 -4.99 14.13 -8.91
CA ASN A 75 -6.00 15.13 -8.58
C ASN A 75 -5.46 16.29 -7.74
N GLY A 76 -4.13 16.43 -7.62
CA GLY A 76 -3.47 17.51 -6.90
C GLY A 76 -3.49 17.38 -5.37
N ILE A 77 -3.83 16.21 -4.83
CA ILE A 77 -3.80 15.94 -3.39
C ILE A 77 -2.57 15.11 -3.03
N ASP A 78 -1.68 15.72 -2.24
CA ASP A 78 -0.56 15.01 -1.64
C ASP A 78 -0.92 14.46 -0.26
N VAL A 79 -1.13 13.15 -0.20
CA VAL A 79 -1.49 12.45 1.04
C VAL A 79 -0.31 12.35 2.00
N ARG A 80 0.93 12.37 1.47
CA ARG A 80 2.18 12.22 2.22
C ARG A 80 2.63 13.51 2.90
N ASN A 81 2.01 14.63 2.55
CA ASN A 81 2.28 15.88 3.24
C ASN A 81 1.75 15.81 4.68
N GLU A 82 2.67 15.61 5.61
CA GLU A 82 2.43 15.38 7.05
C GLU A 82 1.66 16.51 7.74
N GLN A 83 1.63 17.71 7.13
CA GLN A 83 0.94 18.88 7.67
C GLN A 83 -0.58 18.69 7.80
N GLN A 84 -1.18 17.72 7.10
CA GLN A 84 -2.61 17.39 7.21
C GLN A 84 -2.93 16.27 8.21
N THR A 85 -1.94 15.53 8.71
CA THR A 85 -2.13 14.22 9.36
C THR A 85 -2.77 14.26 10.77
N MET A 86 -3.01 15.42 11.37
CA MET A 86 -3.14 15.50 12.84
C MET A 86 -4.37 16.27 13.35
N HIS A 87 -5.57 15.97 12.85
CA HIS A 87 -6.81 16.58 13.40
C HIS A 87 -7.87 15.56 13.86
N ASP A 88 -7.75 14.28 13.52
CA ASP A 88 -8.68 13.25 13.95
C ASP A 88 -8.22 12.62 15.28
N THR A 89 -8.52 13.30 16.38
CA THR A 89 -8.14 12.87 17.73
C THR A 89 -8.75 11.52 18.10
N VAL A 90 -9.96 11.22 17.62
CA VAL A 90 -10.63 9.95 17.87
C VAL A 90 -9.85 8.80 17.23
N PHE A 91 -9.41 8.98 15.99
CA PHE A 91 -8.57 7.99 15.32
C PHE A 91 -7.21 7.82 15.99
N LEU A 92 -6.56 8.91 16.43
CA LEU A 92 -5.27 8.82 17.12
C LEU A 92 -5.37 8.07 18.45
N MET A 93 -6.46 8.25 19.20
CA MET A 93 -6.71 7.48 20.42
C MET A 93 -6.93 5.99 20.10
N GLU A 94 -7.74 5.66 19.08
CA GLU A 94 -7.93 4.28 18.60
C GLU A 94 -6.59 3.63 18.23
N GLN A 95 -5.69 4.36 17.57
CA GLN A 95 -4.36 3.85 17.22
C GLN A 95 -3.46 3.59 18.43
N LEU A 96 -3.53 4.45 19.46
CA LEU A 96 -2.78 4.24 20.70
C LEU A 96 -3.29 3.00 21.43
N GLU A 97 -4.61 2.87 21.59
CA GLU A 97 -5.24 1.71 22.23
C GLU A 97 -4.88 0.40 21.54
N LEU A 98 -4.88 0.38 20.20
CA LEU A 98 -4.48 -0.80 19.42
C LEU A 98 -3.01 -1.19 19.65
N ARG A 99 -2.11 -0.20 19.75
CA ARG A 99 -0.69 -0.46 20.02
C ARG A 99 -0.47 -0.95 21.45
N GLU A 100 -1.12 -0.32 22.43
CA GLU A 100 -1.07 -0.76 23.82
C GLU A 100 -1.60 -2.19 23.98
N GLU A 101 -2.65 -2.56 23.23
CA GLU A 101 -3.16 -3.92 23.23
C GLU A 101 -2.15 -4.91 22.62
N LEU A 102 -1.49 -4.55 21.52
CA LEU A 102 -0.46 -5.37 20.87
C LEU A 102 0.75 -5.58 21.79
N ASP A 103 1.25 -4.51 22.41
CA ASP A 103 2.32 -4.56 23.42
C ASP A 103 1.90 -5.43 24.62
N GLY A 104 0.63 -5.32 25.02
CA GLY A 104 0.05 -6.14 26.07
C GLY A 104 -0.10 -7.62 25.70
N ILE A 105 -0.16 -7.98 24.41
CA ILE A 105 -0.12 -9.37 23.94
C ILE A 105 1.32 -9.89 24.01
N GLU A 106 2.30 -9.10 23.59
CA GLU A 106 3.72 -9.46 23.62
C GLU A 106 4.23 -9.73 25.06
N HIS A 107 3.87 -8.87 26.01
CA HIS A 107 4.39 -8.91 27.38
C HIS A 107 3.53 -9.71 28.36
N ARG A 108 2.47 -10.36 27.88
CA ARG A 108 1.57 -11.14 28.74
C ARG A 108 2.27 -12.43 29.21
N ASN A 109 2.33 -12.62 30.53
CA ASN A 109 2.76 -13.89 31.15
C ASN A 109 1.65 -14.95 31.03
N THR A 110 1.31 -15.35 29.81
CA THR A 110 0.31 -16.37 29.50
C THR A 110 0.95 -17.56 28.79
N SER A 111 0.22 -18.67 28.67
CA SER A 111 0.71 -19.81 27.89
C SER A 111 0.81 -19.44 26.41
N GLN A 112 1.75 -20.05 25.68
CA GLN A 112 1.99 -19.79 24.25
C GLN A 112 0.70 -19.88 23.41
N LYS A 113 -0.14 -20.89 23.68
CA LYS A 113 -1.44 -21.08 23.02
C LYS A 113 -2.42 -19.93 23.26
N GLN A 114 -2.39 -19.31 24.44
CA GLN A 114 -3.23 -18.15 24.74
C GLN A 114 -2.72 -16.90 24.02
N THR A 115 -1.40 -16.72 23.95
CA THR A 115 -0.77 -15.62 23.21
C THR A 115 -1.06 -15.72 21.72
N GLU A 116 -0.93 -16.90 21.12
CA GLU A 116 -1.26 -17.16 19.71
C GLU A 116 -2.74 -16.87 19.41
N SER A 117 -3.64 -17.34 20.27
CA SER A 117 -5.08 -17.06 20.12
C SER A 117 -5.40 -15.57 20.26
N ALA A 118 -4.71 -14.84 21.13
CA ALA A 118 -4.91 -13.41 21.30
C ALA A 118 -4.38 -12.63 20.09
N LEU A 119 -3.21 -12.98 19.59
CA LEU A 119 -2.61 -12.36 18.40
C LEU A 119 -3.46 -12.61 17.15
N SER A 120 -3.94 -13.85 16.96
CA SER A 120 -4.84 -14.21 15.86
C SER A 120 -6.15 -13.40 15.91
N ALA A 121 -6.76 -13.27 17.09
CA ALA A 121 -7.97 -12.46 17.26
C ALA A 121 -7.72 -10.97 16.99
N PHE A 122 -6.56 -10.46 17.43
CA PHE A 122 -6.13 -9.09 17.16
C PHE A 122 -5.95 -8.85 15.66
N SER A 123 -5.20 -9.73 14.99
CA SER A 123 -4.95 -9.68 13.55
C SER A 123 -6.25 -9.67 12.74
N GLN A 124 -7.19 -10.60 13.03
CA GLN A 124 -8.50 -10.64 12.38
C GLN A 124 -9.31 -9.34 12.55
N ARG A 125 -9.20 -8.69 13.72
CA ARG A 125 -9.86 -7.41 13.96
C ARG A 125 -9.23 -6.28 13.14
N VAL A 126 -7.89 -6.22 13.08
CA VAL A 126 -7.16 -5.25 12.23
C VAL A 126 -7.51 -5.45 10.76
N GLU A 127 -7.49 -6.69 10.26
CA GLU A 127 -7.89 -7.02 8.88
C GLU A 127 -9.32 -6.57 8.57
N LYS A 128 -10.25 -6.79 9.52
CA LYS A 128 -11.64 -6.33 9.37
C LYS A 128 -11.73 -4.81 9.27
N MET A 129 -11.00 -4.08 10.11
CA MET A 129 -10.93 -2.61 10.06
C MET A 129 -10.34 -2.14 8.72
N THR A 130 -9.25 -2.76 8.26
CA THR A 130 -8.63 -2.46 6.97
C THR A 130 -9.60 -2.68 5.82
N ARG A 131 -10.34 -3.79 5.82
CA ARG A 131 -11.35 -4.10 4.80
C ARG A 131 -12.48 -3.08 4.78
N GLN A 132 -12.99 -2.69 5.95
CA GLN A 132 -14.05 -1.69 6.05
C GLN A 132 -13.60 -0.32 5.50
N ARG A 133 -12.40 0.13 5.88
CA ARG A 133 -11.83 1.39 5.38
C ARG A 133 -11.49 1.32 3.89
N SER A 134 -11.09 0.17 3.38
CA SER A 134 -10.83 -0.02 1.94
C SER A 134 -12.10 0.09 1.10
N GLU A 135 -13.23 -0.44 1.59
CA GLU A 135 -14.52 -0.29 0.92
C GLU A 135 -15.01 1.17 0.98
N GLN A 136 -14.82 1.84 2.12
CA GLN A 136 -15.10 3.28 2.24
C GLN A 136 -14.27 4.09 1.24
N LEU A 137 -12.96 3.84 1.17
CA LEU A 137 -12.06 4.53 0.24
C LEU A 137 -12.53 4.39 -1.20
N LYS A 138 -12.94 3.18 -1.60
CA LYS A 138 -13.46 2.92 -2.94
C LYS A 138 -14.68 3.82 -3.24
N GLN A 139 -15.64 3.88 -2.33
CA GLN A 139 -16.84 4.71 -2.49
C GLN A 139 -16.50 6.21 -2.55
N GLU A 140 -15.56 6.67 -1.75
CA GLU A 140 -15.09 8.06 -1.73
C GLU A 140 -14.38 8.44 -3.04
N LEU A 141 -13.53 7.55 -3.57
CA LEU A 141 -12.84 7.74 -4.86
C LEU A 141 -13.84 7.71 -6.04
N ASP A 142 -14.79 6.78 -6.03
CA ASP A 142 -15.84 6.68 -7.07
C ASP A 142 -16.74 7.92 -7.07
N SER A 143 -16.99 8.50 -5.89
CA SER A 143 -17.76 9.74 -5.72
C SER A 143 -16.93 11.02 -5.88
N GLN A 144 -15.64 10.91 -6.23
CA GLN A 144 -14.68 12.02 -6.36
C GLN A 144 -14.56 12.89 -5.09
N ASN A 145 -14.83 12.31 -3.92
CA ASN A 145 -14.66 12.99 -2.64
C ASN A 145 -13.20 12.89 -2.18
N TRP A 146 -12.33 13.61 -2.87
CA TRP A 146 -10.88 13.49 -2.76
C TRP A 146 -10.34 13.80 -1.36
N LYS A 147 -10.97 14.74 -0.64
CA LYS A 147 -10.56 15.11 0.72
C LYS A 147 -10.80 13.97 1.70
N SER A 148 -12.01 13.39 1.69
CA SER A 148 -12.33 12.23 2.53
C SER A 148 -11.49 11.02 2.14
N ALA A 149 -11.32 10.75 0.84
CA ALA A 149 -10.45 9.69 0.35
C ALA A 149 -9.01 9.83 0.86
N ALA A 150 -8.46 11.05 0.86
CA ALA A 150 -7.12 11.30 1.40
C ALA A 150 -7.03 11.00 2.91
N ASP A 151 -8.03 11.37 3.69
CA ASP A 151 -8.09 11.03 5.12
C ASP A 151 -8.20 9.51 5.33
N THR A 152 -9.00 8.82 4.52
CA THR A 152 -9.12 7.36 4.56
C THR A 152 -7.82 6.66 4.16
N VAL A 153 -7.10 7.15 3.14
CA VAL A 153 -5.78 6.64 2.76
C VAL A 153 -4.80 6.77 3.93
N ARG A 154 -4.74 7.93 4.60
CA ARG A 154 -3.88 8.11 5.78
C ARG A 154 -4.18 7.06 6.86
N LYS A 155 -5.47 6.87 7.18
CA LYS A 155 -5.91 5.87 8.17
C LYS A 155 -5.51 4.45 7.77
N LEU A 156 -5.64 4.11 6.49
CA LEU A 156 -5.17 2.83 5.95
C LEU A 156 -3.65 2.68 6.06
N SER A 157 -2.86 3.72 5.83
CA SER A 157 -1.39 3.67 6.02
C SER A 157 -0.98 3.38 7.47
N PHE A 158 -1.77 3.82 8.46
CA PHE A 158 -1.54 3.47 9.85
C PHE A 158 -1.90 2.01 10.15
N LEU A 159 -3.03 1.52 9.62
CA LEU A 159 -3.43 0.12 9.76
C LEU A 159 -2.44 -0.83 9.07
N ASP A 160 -1.90 -0.46 7.90
CA ASP A 160 -0.86 -1.22 7.20
C ASP A 160 0.41 -1.36 8.05
N LYS A 161 0.87 -0.27 8.66
CA LYS A 161 1.99 -0.30 9.61
C LYS A 161 1.69 -1.16 10.84
N LEU A 162 0.48 -1.09 11.38
CA LEU A 162 0.07 -1.92 12.52
C LEU A 162 0.06 -3.41 12.13
N GLN A 163 -0.41 -3.75 10.93
CA GLN A 163 -0.42 -5.12 10.43
C GLN A 163 1.00 -5.67 10.28
N GLN A 164 1.94 -4.87 9.75
CA GLN A 164 3.37 -5.23 9.72
C GLN A 164 3.96 -5.48 11.12
N GLN A 165 3.54 -4.71 12.13
CA GLN A 165 3.98 -4.93 13.52
C GLN A 165 3.41 -6.24 14.09
N VAL A 166 2.17 -6.59 13.76
CA VAL A 166 1.55 -7.87 14.13
C VAL A 166 2.32 -9.05 13.51
N GLU A 167 2.62 -8.98 12.22
CA GLU A 167 3.39 -10.01 11.50
C GLU A 167 4.79 -10.19 12.11
N GLN A 168 5.50 -9.08 12.40
CA GLN A 168 6.80 -9.13 13.07
C GLN A 168 6.73 -9.76 14.47
N LEU A 169 5.66 -9.49 15.22
CA LEU A 169 5.47 -10.09 16.54
C LEU A 169 5.15 -11.59 16.43
N GLU A 170 4.37 -11.98 15.43
CA GLU A 170 4.07 -13.39 15.15
C GLU A 170 5.34 -14.17 14.83
N GLU A 171 6.16 -13.67 13.90
CA GLU A 171 7.46 -14.27 13.56
C GLU A 171 8.36 -14.38 14.80
N LYS A 172 8.44 -13.32 15.62
CA LYS A 172 9.26 -13.29 16.83
C LYS A 172 8.84 -14.30 17.89
N LEU A 173 7.53 -14.56 18.03
CA LEU A 173 6.98 -15.40 19.11
C LEU A 173 6.86 -16.88 18.72
N PHE A 174 6.67 -17.18 17.44
CA PHE A 174 6.29 -18.53 16.99
C PHE A 174 7.25 -19.15 15.96
N ASP A 175 8.01 -18.34 15.22
CA ASP A 175 8.93 -18.82 14.18
C ASP A 175 10.42 -18.74 14.58
N ALA A 176 10.69 -18.43 15.87
CA ALA A 176 12.04 -18.31 16.44
C ALA A 176 12.62 -19.64 16.98
#